data_AF-A0A2V2GPI5-F1
#
_entry.id   AF-A0A2V2GPI5-F1
#
_cell.length_a   1.000
_cell.length_b   1.000
_cell.length_c   1.000
_cell.angle_alpha   90.00
_cell.angle_beta   90.00
_cell.angle_gamma   90.00
#
_symmetry.space_group_name_H-M   'P 1'
#
loop_
_entity.id
_entity.type
_entity.pdbx_description
1 polymer ?
#
loop_
_entity_poly.entity_id
_entity_poly.type
_entity_poly.pdbx_seq_one_letter_code
_entity_poly.pdbx_strand_id
1 'polypeptide(L)'
;MEKVWDILGEILAVVMVLVYALLIINANFQFIPEGTFMNILEILRTYGSLLLVAVVGLEAMSKRNLVFQIIFVLLLAVIVVFMFFPETYQNFINMI
;
A
#
# COMPACT_ATOMS: atom_id res chain seq x y z
N MET A 1 -18.14 10.30 -7.17
CA MET A 1 -17.16 9.25 -6.84
C MET A 1 -15.74 9.80 -6.89
N GLU A 2 -15.34 10.49 -7.96
CA GLU A 2 -14.00 11.09 -8.12
C GLU A 2 -13.52 11.90 -6.89
N LYS A 3 -14.33 12.85 -6.40
CA LYS A 3 -13.97 13.66 -5.22
C LYS A 3 -13.72 12.88 -3.93
N VAL A 4 -14.33 11.70 -3.77
CA VAL A 4 -14.15 10.91 -2.53
C VAL A 4 -12.81 10.18 -2.57
N TRP A 5 -12.44 9.63 -3.72
CA TRP A 5 -11.16 8.96 -3.91
C TRP A 5 -9.97 9.93 -3.86
N ASP A 6 -10.15 11.13 -4.40
CA ASP A 6 -9.17 12.22 -4.37
C ASP A 6 -8.88 12.63 -2.91
N ILE A 7 -9.92 12.96 -2.13
CA ILE A 7 -9.79 13.31 -0.70
C ILE A 7 -9.17 12.17 0.12
N LEU A 8 -9.60 10.93 -0.11
CA LEU A 8 -9.02 9.77 0.58
C LEU A 8 -7.54 9.58 0.23
N GLY A 9 -7.18 9.73 -1.04
CA GLY A 9 -5.80 9.64 -1.51
C GLY A 9 -4.90 10.69 -0.88
N GLU A 10 -5.36 11.94 -0.82
CA GLU A 10 -4.64 13.04 -0.17
C GLU A 10 -4.43 12.78 1.33
N ILE A 11 -5.49 12.38 2.05
CA ILE A 11 -5.39 12.09 3.49
C ILE A 11 -4.41 10.93 3.74
N LEU A 12 -4.54 9.85 2.96
CA LEU A 12 -3.65 8.70 3.07
C LEU A 12 -2.20 9.08 2.78
N ALA A 13 -1.96 9.93 1.78
CA ALA A 13 -0.61 10.39 1.46
C ALA A 13 0.02 11.13 2.65
N VAL A 14 -0.72 12.04 3.28
CA VAL A 14 -0.27 12.77 4.47
C VAL A 14 0.03 11.81 5.63
N VAL A 15 -0.86 10.87 5.90
CA VAL A 15 -0.66 9.86 6.95
C VAL A 15 0.60 9.03 6.68
N MET A 16 0.79 8.58 5.44
CA MET A 16 1.96 7.78 5.07
C MET A 16 3.26 8.55 5.18
N VAL A 17 3.29 9.84 4.81
CA VAL A 17 4.47 10.70 5.02
C VAL A 17 4.84 10.77 6.50
N LEU A 18 3.86 10.92 7.39
CA LEU A 18 4.12 10.93 8.84
C LEU A 18 4.66 9.58 9.34
N VAL A 19 4.06 8.48 8.90
CA VAL A 19 4.52 7.12 9.25
C VAL A 19 5.96 6.91 8.81
N TYR A 20 6.30 7.27 7.57
CA TYR A 20 7.67 7.15 7.05
C TYR A 20 8.64 8.05 7.80
N ALA A 21 8.28 9.30 8.07
CA ALA A 21 9.13 10.22 8.83
C ALA A 21 9.41 9.67 10.24
N LEU A 22 8.39 9.21 10.96
CA LEU A 22 8.54 8.62 12.29
C LEU A 22 9.44 7.38 12.26
N LEU A 23 9.24 6.47 11.30
CA LEU A 23 10.06 5.28 11.17
C LEU A 23 11.52 5.60 10.84
N ILE A 24 11.77 6.58 9.96
CA ILE A 24 13.12 7.03 9.61
C ILE A 24 13.83 7.67 10.81
N ILE A 25 13.15 8.55 11.54
CA ILE A 25 13.70 9.16 12.76
C ILE A 25 13.98 8.04 13.78
N ASN A 26 13.05 7.10 13.94
CA ASN A 26 13.23 6.00 14.88
C ASN A 26 14.40 5.09 14.50
N ALA A 27 14.65 4.86 13.21
CA ALA A 27 15.80 4.08 12.76
C ALA A 27 17.15 4.72 13.14
N ASN A 28 17.20 6.04 13.33
CA ASN A 28 18.42 6.76 13.70
C ASN A 28 18.57 6.97 15.21
N PHE A 29 17.47 7.21 15.93
CA PHE A 29 17.49 7.60 17.35
C PHE A 29 16.94 6.53 18.30
N GLN A 30 16.32 5.45 17.78
CA GLN A 30 15.72 4.34 18.53
C GLN A 30 14.81 4.81 19.69
N PHE A 31 14.04 5.88 19.46
CA PHE A 31 13.23 6.53 20.50
C PHE A 31 11.87 5.87 20.72
N ILE A 32 11.40 5.05 19.77
CA ILE A 32 10.16 4.29 19.86
C ILE A 32 10.50 2.88 20.37
N PRO A 33 10.03 2.50 21.57
CA PRO A 33 10.22 1.15 22.09
C PRO A 33 9.51 0.11 21.22
N GLU A 34 10.06 -1.11 21.21
CA GLU A 34 9.35 -2.27 20.67
C GLU A 34 8.02 -2.48 21.41
N GLY A 35 6.95 -2.78 20.66
CA GLY A 35 5.61 -2.95 21.22
C GLY A 35 4.51 -2.56 20.23
N THR A 36 3.30 -2.39 20.75
CA THR A 36 2.09 -2.19 19.94
C THR A 36 2.19 -1.00 18.99
N PHE A 37 2.77 0.12 19.43
CA PHE A 37 2.89 1.31 18.60
C PHE A 37 3.85 1.12 17.42
N MET A 38 5.02 0.51 17.66
CA MET A 38 5.97 0.18 16.59
C MET A 38 5.34 -0.79 15.57
N ASN A 39 4.64 -1.83 16.06
CA ASN A 39 3.94 -2.78 15.20
C ASN A 39 2.89 -2.10 14.32
N ILE A 40 2.13 -1.14 14.86
CA ILE A 40 1.16 -0.36 14.08
C ILE A 40 1.86 0.42 12.97
N LEU A 41 2.99 1.08 13.26
CA LEU A 41 3.75 1.82 12.25
C LEU A 41 4.29 0.91 11.14
N GLU A 42 4.75 -0.29 11.48
CA GLU A 42 5.24 -1.26 10.48
C GLU A 42 4.12 -1.84 9.62
N ILE A 43 2.95 -2.11 10.22
CA ILE A 43 1.73 -2.51 9.49
C ILE A 43 1.30 -1.38 8.56
N LEU A 44 1.26 -0.13 9.04
CA LEU A 44 0.94 1.04 8.22
C LEU A 44 1.94 1.22 7.07
N ARG A 45 3.25 1.05 7.32
CA ARG A 45 4.27 1.09 6.27
C ARG A 45 4.00 0.08 5.15
N THR A 46 3.56 -1.12 5.51
CA THR A 46 3.40 -2.24 4.56
C THR A 46 2.06 -2.15 3.84
N TYR A 47 0.97 -2.14 4.60
CA TYR A 47 -0.39 -2.17 4.04
C TYR A 47 -0.91 -0.77 3.67
N GLY A 48 -0.52 0.26 4.42
CA GLY A 48 -0.91 1.64 4.12
C GLY A 48 -0.33 2.14 2.80
N SER A 49 0.90 1.73 2.45
CA SER A 49 1.48 2.04 1.15
C SER A 49 0.76 1.36 0.00
N LEU A 50 0.37 0.08 0.16
CA LEU A 50 -0.45 -0.61 -0.83
C LEU A 50 -1.80 0.09 -1.00
N LEU A 51 -2.44 0.46 0.11
CA LEU A 51 -3.73 1.14 0.10
C LEU A 51 -3.65 2.53 -0.55
N LEU A 52 -2.57 3.28 -0.32
CA LEU A 52 -2.30 4.56 -1.00
C LEU A 52 -2.16 4.36 -2.51
N VAL A 53 -1.36 3.39 -2.94
CA VAL A 53 -1.17 3.06 -4.37
C VAL A 53 -2.49 2.63 -5.01
N ALA A 54 -3.30 1.83 -4.31
CA ALA A 54 -4.62 1.42 -4.78
C ALA A 54 -5.54 2.63 -4.99
N VAL A 55 -5.65 3.51 -3.98
CA VAL A 55 -6.56 4.66 -4.02
C VAL A 55 -6.15 5.66 -5.11
N VAL A 56 -4.91 6.13 -5.07
CA VAL A 56 -4.42 7.14 -6.03
C VAL A 56 -4.31 6.55 -7.43
N GLY A 57 -3.89 5.29 -7.54
CA GLY A 57 -3.79 4.60 -8.83
C GLY A 57 -5.15 4.36 -9.47
N LEU A 58 -6.18 3.95 -8.71
CA LEU A 58 -7.55 3.83 -9.23
C LEU A 58 -8.09 5.19 -9.70
N GLU A 59 -7.86 6.25 -8.93
CA GLU A 59 -8.28 7.60 -9.32
C GLU A 59 -7.59 8.05 -10.61
N ALA A 60 -6.26 7.89 -10.70
CA ALA A 60 -5.49 8.22 -11.89
C ALA A 60 -5.89 7.41 -13.13
N MET A 61 -6.19 6.12 -12.96
CA MET A 61 -6.57 5.22 -14.07
C MET A 61 -8.03 5.42 -14.50
N SER A 62 -8.92 5.86 -13.61
CA SER A 62 -10.32 6.16 -13.94
C SER A 62 -10.46 7.21 -15.08
N LYS A 63 -9.45 8.07 -15.22
CA LYS A 63 -9.34 9.11 -16.26
C LYS A 63 -8.72 8.61 -17.58
N ARG A 64 -8.30 7.34 -17.65
CA ARG A 64 -7.62 6.71 -18.79
C ARG A 64 -8.53 5.73 -19.52
N ASN A 65 -8.03 5.13 -20.62
CA ASN A 65 -8.77 4.13 -21.38
C ASN A 65 -9.04 2.85 -20.57
N LEU A 66 -10.04 2.08 -20.97
CA LEU A 66 -10.44 0.83 -20.28
C LEU A 66 -9.30 -0.20 -20.21
N VAL A 67 -8.43 -0.25 -21.23
CA VAL A 67 -7.31 -1.20 -21.26
C VAL A 67 -6.34 -0.95 -20.10
N PHE A 68 -5.94 0.31 -19.88
CA PHE A 68 -5.06 0.67 -18.76
C PHE A 68 -5.71 0.42 -17.41
N GLN A 69 -7.02 0.64 -17.28
CA GLN A 69 -7.76 0.33 -16.05
C GLN A 69 -7.73 -1.17 -15.73
N ILE A 70 -8.02 -2.02 -16.71
CA ILE A 70 -8.01 -3.49 -16.53
C ILE A 70 -6.61 -3.97 -16.15
N ILE A 71 -5.58 -3.50 -16.86
CA ILE A 71 -4.18 -3.86 -16.54
C ILE A 71 -3.84 -3.45 -15.11
N PHE A 72 -4.18 -2.22 -14.71
CA PHE A 72 -3.91 -1.74 -13.36
C PHE A 72 -4.60 -2.59 -12.29
N VAL A 73 -5.89 -2.88 -12.46
CA VAL A 73 -6.66 -3.70 -11.51
C VAL A 73 -6.11 -5.13 -11.43
N LEU A 74 -5.72 -5.72 -12.56
CA LEU A 74 -5.07 -7.05 -12.57
C LEU A 74 -3.76 -7.04 -11.80
N LEU A 75 -2.89 -6.06 -12.03
CA LEU A 75 -1.63 -5.94 -11.32
C LEU A 75 -1.85 -5.72 -9.82
N LEU A 76 -2.80 -4.86 -9.45
CA LEU A 76 -3.19 -4.64 -8.06
C LEU A 76 -3.68 -5.95 -7.41
N ALA A 77 -4.52 -6.71 -8.12
CA ALA A 77 -5.03 -8.00 -7.64
C ALA A 77 -3.90 -9.01 -7.42
N VAL A 78 -2.94 -9.10 -8.34
CA VAL A 78 -1.75 -9.95 -8.19
C VAL A 78 -0.96 -9.59 -6.93
N ILE A 79 -0.72 -8.29 -6.70
CA ILE A 79 -0.01 -7.82 -5.50
C ILE A 79 -0.77 -8.21 -4.22
N VAL A 80 -2.09 -7.98 -4.19
CA VAL A 80 -2.93 -8.34 -3.04
C VAL A 80 -2.92 -9.84 -2.81
N VAL A 81 -3.10 -10.66 -3.84
CA VAL A 81 -3.12 -12.12 -3.70
C VAL A 81 -1.79 -12.63 -3.15
N PHE A 82 -0.65 -12.18 -3.68
CA PHE A 82 0.65 -12.63 -3.16
C PHE A 82 0.99 -12.06 -1.79
N MET A 83 0.52 -10.86 -1.45
CA MET A 83 0.72 -10.27 -0.13
C MET A 83 -0.07 -11.01 0.96
N PHE A 84 -1.33 -11.37 0.68
CA PHE A 84 -2.20 -12.01 1.66
C PHE A 84 -2.15 -13.54 1.66
N PHE A 85 -1.75 -14.16 0.54
CA PHE A 85 -1.64 -15.60 0.38
C PHE A 85 -0.21 -15.99 -0.06
N PRO A 86 0.79 -15.90 0.83
CA PRO A 86 2.19 -16.18 0.49
C PRO A 86 2.42 -17.63 0.02
N GLU A 87 1.59 -18.59 0.47
CA GLU A 87 1.66 -19.97 -0.02
C GLU A 87 1.25 -20.10 -1.50
N THR A 88 0.35 -19.24 -1.98
CA THR A 88 0.01 -19.18 -3.41
C THR A 88 1.23 -18.82 -4.25
N TYR A 89 2.06 -17.90 -3.75
CA TYR A 89 3.31 -17.53 -4.41
C TYR A 89 4.31 -18.70 -4.40
N GLN A 90 4.51 -19.36 -3.25
CA GLN A 90 5.42 -20.50 -3.16
C GLN A 90 5.01 -21.65 -4.11
N ASN A 91 3.72 -21.98 -4.15
CA ASN A 91 3.21 -23.01 -5.06
C ASN A 91 3.36 -22.62 -6.53
N PHE A 92 3.16 -21.34 -6.88
CA PHE A 92 3.34 -20.85 -8.24
C PHE A 92 4.80 -20.95 -8.72
N ILE A 93 5.76 -20.56 -7.88
CA ILE A 93 7.19 -20.68 -8.19
C ILE A 93 7.61 -22.15 -8.29
N ASN A 94 7.11 -23.02 -7.42
CA ASN A 94 7.43 -24.46 -7.44
C ASN A 94 6.76 -25.24 -8.59
N MET A 95 5.84 -24.62 -9.33
CA MET A 95 5.23 -25.20 -10.54
C MET A 95 6.03 -24.95 -11.82
N ILE A 96 6.97 -23.99 -11.80
CA ILE A 96 7.89 -23.66 -12.90
C ILE A 96 9.20 -24.44 -12.73
#